data_AF-A0A925VWF0-F1
#
_entry.id   AF-A0A925VWF0-F1
#
_cell.length_a   1.000
_cell.length_b   1.000
_cell.length_c   1.000
_cell.angle_alpha   90.00
_cell.angle_beta   90.00
_cell.angle_gamma   90.00
#
_symmetry.space_group_name_H-M   'P 1'
#
loop_
_entity.id
_entity.type
_entity.pdbx_description
1 polymer ?
#
loop_
_entity_poly.entity_id
_entity_poly.type
_entity_poly.pdbx_seq_one_letter_code
_entity_poly.pdbx_strand_id
1 'polypeptide(L)'
;MSILQTRVWWVLRIGAAACFIGHGAFGIITKEGWLPFFALVGIGPDLAYKMMPLVGIADICAGLSVLVRPTPAVILYMAVWGLWTAMLRPLTGQPVAEMIERAGNYGVPFVMLLMIEWPRTVRQWCAPARRRLDDSFDTRRIALALMLVTATLVSGHALLALSG
;
A
#
# COMPACT_ATOMS: atom_id res chain seq x y z
N MET A 1 18.37 8.16 -16.37
CA MET A 1 17.85 7.34 -15.24
C MET A 1 18.75 6.14 -15.07
N SER A 2 19.30 5.97 -13.87
CA SER A 2 20.23 4.88 -13.59
C SER A 2 19.54 3.51 -13.66
N ILE A 3 20.33 2.48 -13.95
CA ILE A 3 19.88 1.08 -13.93
C ILE A 3 19.29 0.73 -12.56
N LEU A 4 19.89 1.24 -11.48
CA LEU A 4 19.42 1.05 -10.11
C LEU A 4 18.01 1.62 -9.90
N GLN A 5 17.75 2.88 -10.27
CA GLN A 5 16.42 3.48 -10.13
C GLN A 5 15.35 2.71 -10.91
N THR A 6 15.70 2.19 -12.10
CA THR A 6 14.78 1.35 -12.87
C THR A 6 14.51 0.00 -12.20
N ARG A 7 15.53 -0.64 -11.62
CA ARG A 7 15.36 -1.89 -10.85
C ARG A 7 14.49 -1.66 -9.60
N VAL A 8 14.80 -0.63 -8.81
CA VAL A 8 14.00 -0.27 -7.63
C VAL A 8 12.55 -0.01 -8.01
N TRP A 9 12.31 0.77 -9.07
CA TRP A 9 10.95 1.03 -9.57
C TRP A 9 10.17 -0.25 -9.86
N TRP A 10 10.79 -1.23 -10.53
CA TRP A 10 10.13 -2.50 -10.84
C TRP A 10 9.93 -3.37 -9.61
N VAL A 11 10.92 -3.45 -8.71
CA VAL A 11 10.78 -4.20 -7.45
C VAL A 11 9.62 -3.65 -6.62
N LEU A 12 9.51 -2.32 -6.49
CA LEU A 12 8.40 -1.72 -5.75
C LEU A 12 7.05 -1.96 -6.42
N ARG A 13 6.97 -1.91 -7.76
CA ARG A 13 5.74 -2.23 -8.50
C ARG A 13 5.30 -3.67 -8.27
N ILE A 14 6.24 -4.61 -8.34
CA ILE A 14 5.95 -6.03 -8.11
C ILE A 14 5.52 -6.26 -6.66
N GLY A 15 6.24 -5.68 -5.69
CA GLY A 15 5.90 -5.79 -4.27
C GLY A 15 4.53 -5.19 -3.94
N ALA A 16 4.24 -3.99 -4.44
CA ALA A 16 2.95 -3.33 -4.26
C ALA A 16 1.81 -4.14 -4.90
N ALA A 17 2.04 -4.66 -6.11
CA ALA A 17 1.05 -5.51 -6.79
C ALA A 17 0.80 -6.82 -6.05
N ALA A 18 1.84 -7.52 -5.62
CA ALA A 18 1.70 -8.76 -4.85
C ALA A 18 0.94 -8.52 -3.54
N CYS A 19 1.24 -7.43 -2.84
CA CYS A 19 0.54 -7.02 -1.62
C CYS A 19 -0.96 -6.79 -1.89
N PHE A 20 -1.29 -5.96 -2.88
CA PHE A 20 -2.69 -5.61 -3.18
C PHE A 20 -3.47 -6.78 -3.78
N ILE A 21 -2.88 -7.60 -4.64
CA ILE A 21 -3.53 -8.81 -5.15
C ILE A 21 -3.79 -9.79 -4.00
N GLY A 22 -2.82 -9.95 -3.07
CA GLY A 22 -2.98 -10.80 -1.89
C GLY A 22 -4.09 -10.32 -0.94
N HIS A 23 -4.15 -9.03 -0.63
CA HIS A 23 -5.28 -8.47 0.14
C HIS A 23 -6.60 -8.58 -0.62
N GLY A 24 -6.57 -8.36 -1.92
CA GLY A 24 -7.73 -8.50 -2.77
C GLY A 24 -8.31 -9.90 -2.71
N ALA A 25 -7.45 -10.93 -2.74
CA ALA A 25 -7.85 -12.32 -2.51
C ALA A 25 -8.53 -12.52 -1.14
N PHE A 26 -8.05 -11.88 -0.07
CA PHE A 26 -8.73 -11.90 1.24
C PHE A 26 -10.13 -11.26 1.20
N GLY A 27 -10.33 -10.22 0.38
CA GLY A 27 -11.66 -9.66 0.13
C GLY A 27 -12.58 -10.62 -0.62
N ILE A 28 -12.06 -11.31 -1.66
CA ILE A 28 -12.82 -12.29 -2.44
C ILE A 28 -13.27 -13.48 -1.58
N ILE A 29 -12.38 -14.03 -0.74
CA ILE A 29 -12.72 -15.14 0.17
C ILE A 29 -13.42 -14.65 1.45
N THR A 30 -13.77 -13.37 1.51
CA THR A 30 -14.55 -12.77 2.59
C THR A 30 -13.97 -13.02 3.99
N LYS A 31 -12.71 -12.63 4.20
CA LYS A 31 -12.00 -12.86 5.46
C LYS A 31 -12.76 -12.24 6.66
N GLU A 32 -13.26 -13.09 7.55
CA GLU A 32 -14.08 -12.68 8.71
C GLU A 32 -13.39 -11.65 9.61
N GLY A 33 -12.05 -11.69 9.69
CA GLY A 33 -11.27 -10.69 10.43
C GLY A 33 -11.41 -9.26 9.92
N TRP A 34 -12.08 -9.03 8.79
CA TRP A 34 -12.42 -7.68 8.31
C TRP A 34 -13.73 -7.15 8.89
N LEU A 35 -14.59 -7.99 9.47
CA LEU A 35 -15.87 -7.56 10.04
C LEU A 35 -15.75 -6.41 11.05
N PRO A 36 -14.78 -6.41 11.99
CA PRO A 36 -14.61 -5.28 12.90
C PRO A 36 -14.30 -3.96 12.17
N PHE A 37 -13.59 -4.01 11.05
CA PHE A 37 -13.27 -2.83 10.25
C PHE A 37 -14.51 -2.22 9.59
N PHE A 38 -15.43 -3.07 9.10
CA PHE A 38 -16.72 -2.63 8.57
C PHE A 38 -17.63 -2.10 9.68
N ALA A 39 -17.65 -2.77 10.84
CA ALA A 39 -18.44 -2.34 11.99
C ALA A 39 -18.03 -0.96 12.50
N LEU A 40 -16.72 -0.63 12.46
CA LEU A 40 -16.20 0.69 12.85
C LEU A 40 -16.85 1.85 12.05
N VAL A 41 -17.24 1.60 10.80
CA VAL A 41 -17.91 2.58 9.93
C VAL A 41 -19.43 2.37 9.86
N GLY A 42 -20.01 1.61 10.79
CA GLY A 42 -21.45 1.40 10.91
C GLY A 42 -22.03 0.37 9.94
N ILE A 43 -21.21 -0.48 9.31
CA ILE A 43 -21.67 -1.50 8.37
C ILE A 43 -21.83 -2.84 9.09
N GLY A 44 -23.06 -3.37 9.10
CA GLY A 44 -23.38 -4.68 9.68
C GLY A 44 -22.81 -5.86 8.88
N PRO A 45 -22.71 -7.05 9.49
CA PRO A 45 -22.02 -8.21 8.92
C PRO A 45 -22.57 -8.68 7.58
N ASP A 46 -23.90 -8.75 7.42
CA ASP A 46 -24.53 -9.19 6.17
C ASP A 46 -24.15 -8.31 4.96
N LEU A 47 -24.08 -6.99 5.18
CA LEU A 47 -23.65 -6.05 4.16
C LEU A 47 -22.13 -6.09 3.98
N ALA A 48 -21.36 -6.22 5.07
CA ALA A 48 -19.91 -6.34 5.01
C ALA A 48 -19.47 -7.52 4.13
N TYR A 49 -20.04 -8.71 4.33
CA TYR A 49 -19.74 -9.88 3.50
C TYR A 49 -20.05 -9.69 2.02
N LYS A 50 -21.09 -8.91 1.68
CA LYS A 50 -21.41 -8.55 0.28
C LYS A 50 -20.45 -7.52 -0.29
N MET A 51 -19.90 -6.64 0.54
CA MET A 51 -18.97 -5.58 0.15
C MET A 51 -17.51 -6.04 0.06
N MET A 52 -17.09 -7.02 0.87
CA MET A 52 -15.71 -7.54 0.88
C MET A 52 -15.20 -7.96 -0.50
N PRO A 53 -15.98 -8.68 -1.35
CA PRO A 53 -15.53 -9.01 -2.70
C PRO A 53 -15.35 -7.78 -3.58
N LEU A 54 -16.18 -6.74 -3.42
CA LEU A 54 -16.03 -5.48 -4.19
C LEU A 54 -14.74 -4.75 -3.82
N VAL A 55 -14.43 -4.69 -2.53
CA VAL A 55 -13.14 -4.17 -2.04
C VAL A 55 -11.99 -5.03 -2.58
N GLY A 56 -12.16 -6.36 -2.56
CA GLY A 56 -11.16 -7.29 -3.05
C GLY A 56 -10.86 -7.13 -4.54
N ILE A 57 -11.90 -6.94 -5.35
CA ILE A 57 -11.77 -6.64 -6.78
C ILE A 57 -11.04 -5.31 -6.98
N ALA A 58 -11.39 -4.26 -6.22
CA ALA A 58 -10.71 -2.97 -6.31
C ALA A 58 -9.20 -3.09 -6.02
N ASP A 59 -8.82 -3.85 -4.99
CA ASP A 59 -7.42 -4.10 -4.65
C ASP A 59 -6.68 -4.88 -5.76
N ILE A 60 -7.30 -5.93 -6.32
CA ILE A 60 -6.73 -6.69 -7.45
C ILE A 60 -6.55 -5.77 -8.67
N CYS A 61 -7.55 -4.96 -9.00
CA CYS A 61 -7.49 -4.02 -10.11
C CYS A 61 -6.37 -2.99 -9.92
N ALA A 62 -6.18 -2.45 -8.70
CA ALA A 62 -5.08 -1.55 -8.39
C ALA A 62 -3.72 -2.24 -8.56
N GLY A 63 -3.58 -3.47 -8.04
CA GLY A 63 -2.36 -4.28 -8.17
C GLY A 63 -2.01 -4.61 -9.62
N LEU A 64 -2.98 -5.02 -10.44
CA LEU A 64 -2.77 -5.26 -11.87
C LEU A 64 -2.47 -3.96 -12.63
N SER A 65 -3.20 -2.89 -12.33
CA SER A 65 -2.98 -1.58 -12.96
C SER A 65 -1.58 -1.08 -12.72
N VAL A 66 -1.04 -1.21 -11.51
CA VAL A 66 0.32 -0.74 -11.23
C VAL A 66 1.38 -1.55 -11.97
N LEU A 67 1.14 -2.82 -12.32
CA LEU A 67 2.03 -3.65 -13.14
C LEU A 67 1.96 -3.34 -14.64
N VAL A 68 0.78 -3.02 -15.16
CA VAL A 68 0.59 -2.74 -16.59
C VAL A 68 0.91 -1.28 -16.91
N ARG A 69 0.26 -0.35 -16.19
CA ARG A 69 0.33 1.09 -16.43
C ARG A 69 0.26 1.83 -15.09
N PRO A 70 1.41 2.12 -14.45
CA PRO A 70 1.42 2.79 -13.17
C PRO A 70 1.00 4.24 -13.38
N THR A 71 -0.14 4.64 -12.83
CA THR A 71 -0.61 6.01 -12.84
C THR A 71 -0.43 6.62 -11.44
N PRO A 72 -0.17 7.93 -11.32
CA PRO A 72 -0.08 8.58 -10.02
C PRO A 72 -1.33 8.38 -9.15
N ALA A 73 -2.52 8.33 -9.76
CA ALA A 73 -3.77 8.11 -9.03
C ALA A 73 -3.81 6.72 -8.38
N VAL A 74 -3.43 5.68 -9.11
CA VAL A 74 -3.39 4.31 -8.56
C VAL A 74 -2.34 4.19 -7.47
N ILE A 75 -1.15 4.77 -7.66
CA ILE A 75 -0.09 4.73 -6.65
C ILE A 75 -0.51 5.47 -5.38
N LEU A 76 -1.14 6.64 -5.52
CA LEU A 76 -1.67 7.40 -4.38
C LEU A 76 -2.79 6.63 -3.67
N TYR A 77 -3.73 6.07 -4.43
CA TYR A 77 -4.77 5.20 -3.89
C TYR A 77 -4.15 4.06 -3.08
N MET A 78 -3.16 3.35 -3.61
CA MET A 78 -2.51 2.25 -2.89
C MET A 78 -1.84 2.71 -1.58
N ALA A 79 -1.16 3.86 -1.59
CA ALA A 79 -0.55 4.39 -0.38
C ALA A 79 -1.59 4.79 0.69
N VAL A 80 -2.62 5.54 0.28
CA VAL A 80 -3.67 6.04 1.19
C VAL A 80 -4.55 4.90 1.69
N TRP A 81 -4.99 4.02 0.80
CA TRP A 81 -5.83 2.86 1.13
C TRP A 81 -5.09 1.86 2.02
N GLY A 82 -3.83 1.56 1.69
CA GLY A 82 -2.99 0.70 2.52
C GLY A 82 -2.78 1.26 3.92
N LEU A 83 -2.58 2.58 4.05
CA LEU A 83 -2.41 3.23 5.35
C LEU A 83 -3.73 3.25 6.12
N TRP A 84 -4.81 3.68 5.47
CA TRP A 84 -6.15 3.71 6.04
C TRP A 84 -6.52 2.35 6.63
N THR A 85 -6.41 1.29 5.83
CA THR A 85 -6.73 -0.06 6.28
C THR A 85 -5.82 -0.49 7.44
N ALA A 86 -4.52 -0.23 7.40
CA ALA A 86 -3.60 -0.50 8.52
C ALA A 86 -4.01 0.24 9.81
N MET A 87 -4.49 1.48 9.71
CA MET A 87 -4.97 2.25 10.88
C MET A 87 -6.25 1.68 11.49
N LEU A 88 -7.06 0.91 10.75
CA LEU A 88 -8.28 0.29 11.29
C LEU A 88 -7.98 -0.74 12.39
N ARG A 89 -6.75 -1.28 12.46
CA ARG A 89 -6.37 -2.28 13.48
C ARG A 89 -6.43 -1.69 14.89
N PRO A 90 -5.65 -0.63 15.24
CA PRO A 90 -5.77 -0.01 16.55
C PRO A 90 -7.16 0.57 16.83
N LEU A 91 -7.86 1.07 15.80
CA LEU A 91 -9.21 1.60 15.96
C LEU A 91 -10.26 0.52 16.27
N THR A 92 -9.96 -0.75 16.01
CA THR A 92 -10.82 -1.90 16.34
C THR A 92 -10.32 -2.68 17.55
N GLY A 93 -9.39 -2.12 18.32
CA GLY A 93 -8.87 -2.71 19.55
C GLY A 93 -7.69 -3.67 19.35
N GLN A 94 -7.17 -3.82 18.14
CA GLN A 94 -5.95 -4.59 17.90
C GLN A 94 -4.70 -3.79 18.31
N PRO A 95 -3.55 -4.41 18.60
CA PRO A 95 -2.34 -3.70 18.98
C PRO A 95 -1.89 -2.69 17.91
N VAL A 96 -1.36 -1.54 18.32
CA VAL A 96 -0.73 -0.56 17.40
C VAL A 96 0.41 -1.22 16.60
N ALA A 97 1.06 -2.23 17.17
CA ALA A 97 2.09 -3.02 16.50
C ALA A 97 1.60 -3.69 15.20
N GLU A 98 0.31 -4.06 15.10
CA GLU A 98 -0.30 -4.57 13.84
C GLU A 98 -0.29 -3.52 12.73
N MET A 99 -0.52 -2.24 13.05
CA MET A 99 -0.42 -1.16 12.07
C MET A 99 1.03 -1.00 11.60
N ILE A 100 1.97 -1.03 12.53
CA ILE A 100 3.41 -0.84 12.31
C ILE A 100 3.99 -1.99 11.46
N GLU A 101 3.63 -3.24 11.77
CA GLU A 101 4.03 -4.43 11.02
C GLU A 101 3.64 -4.33 9.53
N ARG A 102 2.55 -3.62 9.24
CA ARG A 102 2.06 -3.40 7.87
C ARG A 102 2.67 -2.20 7.15
N ALA A 103 3.78 -1.65 7.65
CA ALA A 103 4.51 -0.58 6.96
C ALA A 103 4.89 -0.94 5.52
N GLY A 104 5.09 -2.23 5.19
CA GLY A 104 5.29 -2.69 3.82
C GLY A 104 4.09 -2.43 2.88
N ASN A 105 2.86 -2.46 3.42
CA ASN A 105 1.64 -2.32 2.63
C ASN A 105 1.47 -0.90 2.05
N TYR A 106 1.71 0.12 2.87
CA TYR A 106 1.54 1.53 2.50
C TYR A 106 2.88 2.24 2.21
N GLY A 107 3.96 1.78 2.83
CA GLY A 107 5.29 2.36 2.66
C GLY A 107 5.86 2.13 1.26
N VAL A 108 5.66 0.95 0.67
CA VAL A 108 6.10 0.64 -0.70
C VAL A 108 5.49 1.60 -1.73
N PRO A 109 4.15 1.74 -1.85
CA PRO A 109 3.55 2.72 -2.75
C PRO A 109 3.87 4.17 -2.36
N PHE A 110 4.08 4.47 -1.08
CA PHE A 110 4.57 5.80 -0.67
C PHE A 110 5.96 6.11 -1.24
N VAL A 111 6.90 5.16 -1.20
CA VAL A 111 8.22 5.34 -1.85
C VAL A 111 8.05 5.52 -3.36
N MET A 112 7.12 4.79 -4.00
CA MET A 112 6.82 5.01 -5.41
C MET A 112 6.33 6.44 -5.70
N LEU A 113 5.56 7.08 -4.81
CA LEU A 113 5.19 8.49 -4.94
C LEU A 113 6.39 9.42 -4.90
N LEU A 114 7.42 9.12 -4.09
CA LEU A 114 8.67 9.88 -4.05
C LEU A 114 9.47 9.75 -5.35
N MET A 115 9.32 8.64 -6.08
CA MET A 115 10.04 8.37 -7.33
C MET A 115 9.40 8.99 -8.57
N ILE A 116 8.20 9.58 -8.46
CA ILE A 116 7.47 10.17 -9.59
C ILE A 116 7.42 11.70 -9.47
N GLU A 117 7.31 12.35 -10.63
CA GLU A 117 6.96 13.77 -10.68
C GLU A 117 5.55 13.97 -10.13
N TRP A 118 5.38 14.98 -9.27
CA TRP A 118 4.06 15.27 -8.73
C TRP A 118 3.12 15.80 -9.83
N PRO A 119 1.95 15.19 -10.06
CA PRO A 119 1.02 15.64 -11.09
C PRO A 119 0.50 17.05 -10.78
N ARG A 120 0.48 17.91 -11.80
CA ARG A 120 -0.03 19.29 -11.71
C ARG A 120 -1.41 19.48 -12.32
N THR A 121 -1.92 18.46 -13.01
CA THR A 121 -3.23 18.50 -13.69
C THR A 121 -3.96 17.17 -13.52
N VAL A 122 -5.29 17.18 -13.59
CA VAL A 122 -6.13 15.97 -13.52
C VAL A 122 -5.72 14.94 -14.58
N ARG A 123 -5.40 15.38 -15.80
CA ARG A 123 -4.93 14.48 -16.87
C ARG A 123 -3.66 13.72 -16.50
N GLN A 124 -2.74 14.36 -15.78
CA GLN A 124 -1.48 13.73 -15.36
C GLN A 124 -1.70 12.66 -14.28
N TRP A 125 -2.76 12.77 -13.47
CA TRP A 125 -3.12 11.74 -12.50
C TRP A 125 -3.51 10.41 -13.16
N CYS A 126 -4.10 10.47 -14.36
CA CYS A 126 -4.52 9.29 -15.13
C CYS A 126 -3.52 8.86 -16.23
N ALA A 127 -2.51 9.71 -16.52
CA ALA A 127 -1.43 9.38 -17.43
C ALA A 127 -0.40 8.44 -16.76
N PRO A 128 0.47 7.76 -17.53
CA PRO A 128 1.56 6.98 -16.97
C PRO A 128 2.44 7.89 -16.13
N ALA A 129 2.83 7.42 -14.96
CA ALA A 129 3.66 8.19 -14.04
C ALA A 129 5.02 8.50 -14.69
N ARG A 130 5.37 9.78 -14.73
CA ARG A 130 6.70 10.23 -15.13
C ARG A 130 7.62 10.08 -13.92
N ARG A 131 8.69 9.30 -14.10
CA ARG A 131 9.70 9.07 -13.06
C ARG A 131 10.65 10.28 -13.00
N ARG A 132 11.05 10.70 -11.80
CA ARG A 132 12.08 11.73 -11.62
C ARG A 132 13.42 11.20 -12.15
N LEU A 133 14.15 12.04 -12.89
CA LEU A 133 15.34 11.62 -13.64
C LEU A 133 16.68 12.03 -12.99
N ASP A 134 16.67 12.72 -11.84
CA ASP A 134 17.85 13.38 -11.26
C ASP A 134 18.69 12.49 -10.30
N ASP A 135 20.01 12.69 -10.28
CA ASP A 135 21.00 11.59 -10.20
C ASP A 135 21.82 11.47 -8.90
N SER A 136 21.37 12.03 -7.75
CA SER A 136 21.97 11.65 -6.45
C SER A 136 21.08 11.93 -5.23
N PHE A 137 20.46 13.10 -5.20
CA PHE A 137 19.65 13.54 -4.07
C PHE A 137 18.38 12.69 -3.87
N ASP A 138 17.77 12.27 -4.98
CA ASP A 138 16.60 11.39 -4.95
C ASP A 138 16.98 9.97 -4.51
N THR A 139 18.17 9.46 -4.86
CA THR A 139 18.61 8.12 -4.48
C THR A 139 18.79 7.97 -2.96
N ARG A 140 19.40 8.97 -2.30
CA ARG A 140 19.55 8.95 -0.83
C ARG A 140 18.18 9.00 -0.13
N ARG A 141 17.26 9.82 -0.62
CA ARG A 141 15.89 9.92 -0.06
C ARG A 141 15.11 8.62 -0.23
N ILE A 142 15.18 8.01 -1.40
CA ILE A 142 14.56 6.71 -1.68
C ILE A 142 15.17 5.64 -0.76
N ALA A 143 16.50 5.59 -0.63
CA ALA A 143 17.17 4.64 0.25
C ALA A 143 16.76 4.83 1.72
N LEU A 144 16.78 6.06 2.22
CA LEU A 144 16.31 6.40 3.58
C LEU A 144 14.87 5.97 3.78
N ALA A 145 13.98 6.26 2.84
CA ALA A 145 12.57 5.88 2.93
C ALA A 145 12.40 4.35 2.94
N LEU A 146 13.13 3.61 2.10
CA LEU A 146 13.09 2.14 2.11
C LEU A 146 13.64 1.55 3.42
N MET A 147 14.71 2.13 3.97
CA MET A 147 15.23 1.73 5.29
C MET A 147 14.21 2.00 6.39
N LEU A 148 13.54 3.16 6.38
CA LEU A 148 12.49 3.48 7.35
C LEU A 148 11.30 2.53 7.22
N VAL A 149 10.85 2.23 6.00
CA VAL A 149 9.76 1.27 5.76
C VAL A 149 10.14 -0.12 6.30
N THR A 150 11.35 -0.57 6.01
CA THR A 150 11.86 -1.88 6.45
C THR A 150 12.02 -1.93 7.97
N ALA A 151 12.63 -0.89 8.56
CA ALA A 151 12.80 -0.78 10.01
C ALA A 151 11.45 -0.76 10.71
N THR A 152 10.48 0.02 10.22
CA THR A 152 9.13 0.07 10.77
C THR A 152 8.46 -1.30 10.71
N LEU A 153 8.51 -2.00 9.57
CA LEU A 153 7.96 -3.34 9.42
C LEU A 153 8.58 -4.35 10.40
N VAL A 154 9.91 -4.38 10.50
CA VAL A 154 10.64 -5.30 11.38
C VAL A 154 10.39 -4.96 12.86
N SER A 155 10.34 -3.67 13.21
CA SER A 155 9.96 -3.24 14.56
C SER A 155 8.54 -3.66 14.91
N GLY A 156 7.60 -3.64 13.97
CA GLY A 156 6.24 -4.15 14.16
C GLY A 156 6.23 -5.63 14.52
N HIS A 157 6.94 -6.46 13.76
CA HIS A 157 7.11 -7.88 14.09
C HIS A 157 7.73 -8.09 15.48
N ALA A 158 8.79 -7.34 15.80
CA ALA A 158 9.44 -7.43 17.11
C ALA A 158 8.47 -7.06 18.25
N LEU A 159 7.70 -5.99 18.10
CA LEU A 159 6.71 -5.57 19.09
C LEU A 159 5.60 -6.62 19.27
N LEU A 160 5.10 -7.21 18.18
CA LEU A 160 4.10 -8.28 18.25
C LEU A 160 4.66 -9.51 18.96
N ALA A 161 5.89 -9.91 18.66
CA ALA A 161 6.56 -11.04 19.30
C ALA A 161 6.79 -10.83 20.81
N LEU A 162 7.03 -9.58 21.23
CA LEU A 162 7.20 -9.22 22.64
C LEU A 162 5.88 -9.03 23.39
N SER A 163 4.77 -8.89 22.67
CA SER A 163 3.43 -8.73 23.26
C SER A 163 2.70 -10.06 23.54
N GLY A 164 3.37 -11.20 23.26
CA GLY A 164 2.91 -12.54 23.56
C GLY A 164 3.10 -12.95 25.02
#